data_AF-A0A9W8LE30-F1
#
_entry.id   AF-A0A9W8LE30-F1
#
_cell.length_a   1.000
_cell.length_b   1.000
_cell.length_c   1.000
_cell.angle_alpha   90.00
_cell.angle_beta   90.00
_cell.angle_gamma   90.00
#
_symmetry.space_group_name_H-M   'P 1'
#
loop_
_entity.id
_entity.type
_entity.pdbx_description
1 polymer ?
#
loop_
_entity_poly.entity_id
_entity_poly.type
_entity_poly.pdbx_seq_one_letter_code
_entity_poly.pdbx_strand_id
1 'polypeptide(L)'
;MLALRRAAGRQCVQQCRAISGHAARNPHLKEFKYKDTVAVLDGALTLGAEEHALIDRCVRVNQAGEMAAVTIYRGQLAVLGRDPGLRELLTHMRDQEVGHLEIMDRHVRDFCVRPTLLQPVAAAGGFVLGALSALLGTESAMTCTEAVETRIGMHYNDQLRDLHALEYPQLDELKRTIAKCRDEELEHLDTAVDHGARRAPLYRLQFELIKGGCGVAIWLCERI
;
A
#
# COMPACT_ATOMS: atom_id res chain seq x y z
N MET A 1 21.31 14.67 -21.47
CA MET A 1 20.03 14.72 -20.71
C MET A 1 18.78 14.42 -21.54
N LEU A 2 18.53 15.10 -22.67
CA LEU A 2 17.30 14.92 -23.47
C LEU A 2 17.10 13.49 -24.02
N ALA A 3 18.16 12.83 -24.47
CA ALA A 3 18.12 11.46 -24.99
C ALA A 3 17.81 10.40 -23.92
N LEU A 4 18.30 10.60 -22.69
CA LEU A 4 18.01 9.74 -21.54
C LEU A 4 16.55 9.90 -21.10
N ARG A 5 16.02 11.14 -21.05
CA ARG A 5 14.59 11.41 -20.80
C ARG A 5 13.69 10.75 -21.87
N ARG A 6 14.08 10.82 -23.14
CA ARG A 6 13.36 10.13 -24.23
C ARG A 6 13.44 8.59 -24.16
N ALA A 7 14.52 8.03 -23.62
CA ALA A 7 14.65 6.59 -23.42
C ALA A 7 13.77 6.10 -22.26
N ALA A 8 13.81 6.81 -21.12
CA ALA A 8 12.93 6.55 -19.97
C ALA A 8 11.45 6.66 -20.35
N GLY A 9 11.07 7.72 -21.08
CA GLY A 9 9.71 7.87 -21.60
C GLY A 9 9.27 6.70 -22.49
N ARG A 10 10.14 6.20 -23.38
CA ARG A 10 9.84 5.02 -24.23
C ARG A 10 9.67 3.72 -23.45
N GLN A 11 10.47 3.53 -22.39
CA GLN A 11 10.37 2.36 -21.52
C GLN A 11 9.09 2.40 -20.66
N CYS A 12 8.72 3.58 -20.15
CA CYS A 12 7.42 3.83 -19.51
C CYS A 12 6.26 3.51 -20.47
N VAL A 13 6.29 3.97 -21.73
CA VAL A 13 5.26 3.64 -22.74
C VAL A 13 5.11 2.13 -22.96
N GLN A 14 6.23 1.39 -23.06
CA GLN A 14 6.20 -0.06 -23.23
C GLN A 14 5.64 -0.77 -21.99
N GLN A 15 5.98 -0.28 -20.79
CA GLN A 15 5.47 -0.77 -19.52
C GLN A 15 3.96 -0.51 -19.36
N CYS A 16 3.48 0.71 -19.70
CA CYS A 16 2.06 1.04 -19.76
C CYS A 16 1.29 0.04 -20.64
N ARG A 17 1.78 -0.23 -21.86
CA ARG A 17 1.14 -1.16 -22.80
C ARG A 17 1.07 -2.59 -22.26
N ALA A 18 2.10 -3.05 -21.54
CA ALA A 18 2.12 -4.37 -20.92
C ALA A 18 1.13 -4.46 -19.74
N ILE A 19 1.02 -3.40 -18.93
CA ILE A 19 0.10 -3.32 -17.78
C ILE A 19 -1.36 -3.29 -18.25
N SER A 20 -1.70 -2.55 -19.30
CA SER A 20 -3.06 -2.57 -19.88
C SER A 20 -3.49 -3.97 -20.33
N GLY A 21 -2.55 -4.80 -20.79
CA GLY A 21 -2.80 -6.20 -21.16
C GLY A 21 -2.91 -7.17 -19.96
N HIS A 22 -2.33 -6.82 -18.81
CA HIS A 22 -2.45 -7.60 -17.57
C HIS A 22 -3.72 -7.23 -16.79
N ALA A 23 -4.11 -5.95 -16.78
CA ALA A 23 -5.34 -5.44 -16.16
C ALA A 23 -6.61 -6.14 -16.70
N ALA A 24 -6.62 -6.56 -17.97
CA ALA A 24 -7.71 -7.32 -18.57
C ALA A 24 -8.00 -8.69 -17.91
N ARG A 25 -7.10 -9.20 -17.03
CA ARG A 25 -7.23 -10.51 -16.37
C ARG A 25 -7.53 -10.44 -14.87
N ASN A 26 -7.51 -9.26 -14.25
CA ASN A 26 -7.87 -9.08 -12.85
C ASN A 26 -9.32 -8.54 -12.75
N PRO A 27 -10.25 -9.26 -12.10
CA PRO A 27 -11.65 -8.85 -12.02
C PRO A 27 -11.88 -7.51 -11.31
N HIS A 28 -10.90 -7.02 -10.52
CA HIS A 28 -10.93 -5.73 -9.83
C HIS A 28 -10.36 -4.55 -10.65
N LEU A 29 -9.82 -4.79 -11.85
CA LEU A 29 -9.13 -3.77 -12.68
C LEU A 29 -9.93 -3.33 -13.92
N LYS A 30 -11.27 -3.28 -13.82
CA LYS A 30 -12.14 -2.98 -14.97
C LYS A 30 -12.23 -1.46 -15.23
N GLU A 31 -11.91 -1.09 -16.47
CA GLU A 31 -11.93 0.25 -17.09
C GLU A 31 -10.64 1.09 -17.00
N PHE A 32 -9.75 0.89 -17.98
CA PHE A 32 -8.72 1.86 -18.34
C PHE A 32 -9.11 2.49 -19.69
N LYS A 33 -9.33 3.82 -19.75
CA LYS A 33 -9.78 4.49 -20.98
C LYS A 33 -8.60 5.10 -21.74
N TYR A 34 -8.72 5.13 -23.08
CA TYR A 34 -7.66 5.57 -23.99
C TYR A 34 -7.18 7.03 -23.76
N LYS A 35 -8.06 7.93 -23.27
CA LYS A 35 -7.71 9.31 -22.93
C LYS A 35 -6.78 9.41 -21.73
N ASP A 36 -6.92 8.51 -20.76
CA ASP A 36 -6.10 8.48 -19.54
C ASP A 36 -4.64 8.18 -19.91
N THR A 37 -4.45 7.28 -20.89
CA THR A 37 -3.13 6.94 -21.45
C THR A 37 -2.37 8.16 -22.01
N VAL A 38 -3.03 9.12 -22.65
CA VAL A 38 -2.35 10.25 -23.31
C VAL A 38 -1.83 11.27 -22.28
N ALA A 39 -2.58 11.53 -21.20
CA ALA A 39 -2.14 12.40 -20.11
C ALA A 39 -0.97 11.79 -19.31
N VAL A 40 -1.03 10.46 -19.08
CA VAL A 40 0.06 9.69 -18.47
C VAL A 40 1.34 9.75 -19.30
N LEU A 41 1.21 9.65 -20.62
CA LEU A 41 2.34 9.74 -21.55
C LEU A 41 2.98 11.13 -21.59
N ASP A 42 2.19 12.19 -21.49
CA ASP A 42 2.68 13.58 -21.50
C ASP A 42 3.40 13.93 -20.19
N GLY A 43 2.88 13.47 -19.04
CA GLY A 43 3.55 13.57 -17.74
C GLY A 43 4.86 12.77 -17.67
N ALA A 44 4.86 11.53 -18.20
CA ALA A 44 6.03 10.67 -18.24
C ALA A 44 7.20 11.22 -19.09
N LEU A 45 6.93 12.12 -20.03
CA LEU A 45 7.94 12.78 -20.87
C LEU A 45 8.73 13.88 -20.16
N THR A 46 8.31 14.32 -18.96
CA THR A 46 8.96 15.41 -18.22
C THR A 46 9.85 14.97 -17.05
N LEU A 47 9.58 13.79 -16.48
CA LEU A 47 10.36 13.23 -15.36
C LEU A 47 11.69 12.62 -15.84
N GLY A 48 12.73 12.73 -15.01
CA GLY A 48 14.00 12.06 -15.24
C GLY A 48 13.97 10.60 -14.78
N ALA A 49 15.06 9.87 -15.03
CA ALA A 49 15.13 8.44 -14.74
C ALA A 49 15.12 8.14 -13.22
N GLU A 50 15.70 9.03 -12.41
CA GLU A 50 15.74 8.86 -10.95
C GLU A 50 14.37 9.14 -10.33
N GLU A 51 13.65 10.15 -10.81
CA GLU A 51 12.29 10.47 -10.37
C GLU A 51 11.32 9.35 -10.75
N HIS A 52 11.42 8.83 -11.98
CA HIS A 52 10.66 7.64 -12.39
C HIS A 52 10.96 6.45 -11.49
N ALA A 53 12.24 6.18 -11.20
CA ALA A 53 12.61 5.08 -10.33
C ALA A 53 12.10 5.26 -8.89
N LEU A 54 12.02 6.49 -8.38
CA LEU A 54 11.42 6.78 -7.08
C LEU A 54 9.91 6.47 -7.09
N ILE A 55 9.18 7.02 -8.07
CA ILE A 55 7.73 6.83 -8.21
C ILE A 55 7.40 5.34 -8.37
N ASP A 56 8.16 4.63 -9.20
CA ASP A 56 8.02 3.18 -9.40
C ASP A 56 8.13 2.41 -8.08
N ARG A 57 9.09 2.76 -7.22
CA ARG A 57 9.23 2.10 -5.92
C ARG A 57 8.08 2.45 -4.98
N CYS A 58 7.75 3.74 -4.86
CA CYS A 58 6.71 4.21 -3.94
C CYS A 58 5.34 3.60 -4.27
N VAL A 59 4.87 3.76 -5.51
CA VAL A 59 3.54 3.29 -5.92
C VAL A 59 3.46 1.76 -5.85
N ARG A 60 4.53 1.05 -6.21
CA ARG A 60 4.57 -0.42 -6.18
C ARG A 60 4.41 -0.97 -4.77
N VAL A 61 5.20 -0.44 -3.82
CA VAL A 61 5.18 -0.94 -2.45
C VAL A 61 3.90 -0.54 -1.73
N ASN A 62 3.35 0.66 -2.00
CA ASN A 62 2.05 1.07 -1.44
C ASN A 62 0.96 0.12 -1.86
N GLN A 63 0.84 -0.16 -3.16
CA GLN A 63 -0.19 -1.07 -3.65
C GLN A 63 -0.07 -2.48 -3.05
N ALA A 64 1.15 -2.99 -2.87
CA ALA A 64 1.38 -4.28 -2.22
C ALA A 64 1.06 -4.23 -0.70
N GLY A 65 1.35 -3.11 -0.05
CA GLY A 65 1.04 -2.82 1.35
C GLY A 65 -0.46 -2.82 1.60
N GLU A 66 -1.22 -2.05 0.82
CA GLU A 66 -2.69 -1.98 0.94
C GLU A 66 -3.35 -3.34 0.70
N MET A 67 -2.85 -4.11 -0.27
CA MET A 67 -3.31 -5.48 -0.48
C MET A 67 -3.07 -6.36 0.76
N ALA A 68 -1.94 -6.21 1.42
CA ALA A 68 -1.62 -6.94 2.64
C ALA A 68 -2.47 -6.45 3.83
N ALA A 69 -2.73 -5.15 3.97
CA ALA A 69 -3.60 -4.58 5.00
C ALA A 69 -5.03 -5.12 4.90
N VAL A 70 -5.61 -5.10 3.70
CA VAL A 70 -6.92 -5.72 3.40
C VAL A 70 -6.93 -7.20 3.84
N THR A 71 -5.87 -7.95 3.54
CA THR A 71 -5.84 -9.38 3.92
C THR A 71 -5.59 -9.61 5.40
N ILE A 72 -4.85 -8.74 6.11
CA ILE A 72 -4.71 -8.77 7.58
C ILE A 72 -6.09 -8.69 8.22
N TYR A 73 -6.90 -7.68 7.87
CA TYR A 73 -8.25 -7.57 8.45
C TYR A 73 -9.16 -8.73 8.06
N ARG A 74 -9.03 -9.27 6.83
CA ARG A 74 -9.75 -10.51 6.45
C ARG A 74 -9.34 -11.70 7.32
N GLY A 75 -8.07 -11.83 7.66
CA GLY A 75 -7.56 -12.86 8.57
C GLY A 75 -8.12 -12.68 9.98
N GLN A 76 -8.11 -11.44 10.50
CA GLN A 76 -8.67 -11.12 11.81
C GLN A 76 -10.18 -11.40 11.86
N LEU A 77 -10.94 -10.96 10.85
CA LEU A 77 -12.39 -11.21 10.71
C LEU A 77 -12.71 -12.71 10.64
N ALA A 78 -11.87 -13.52 9.99
CA ALA A 78 -12.08 -14.96 9.92
C ALA A 78 -12.07 -15.64 11.30
N VAL A 79 -11.39 -15.04 12.28
CA VAL A 79 -11.24 -15.59 13.63
C VAL A 79 -12.15 -14.89 14.64
N LEU A 80 -12.10 -13.56 14.71
CA LEU A 80 -12.81 -12.74 15.70
C LEU A 80 -14.19 -12.28 15.23
N GLY A 81 -14.50 -12.42 13.95
CA GLY A 81 -15.75 -11.91 13.37
C GLY A 81 -17.02 -12.59 13.87
N ARG A 82 -16.99 -13.53 14.84
CA ARG A 82 -18.20 -14.02 15.50
C ARG A 82 -18.77 -13.02 16.51
N ASP A 83 -17.91 -12.21 17.12
CA ASP A 83 -18.32 -11.11 17.99
C ASP A 83 -18.89 -9.98 17.13
N PRO A 84 -20.14 -9.52 17.35
CA PRO A 84 -20.74 -8.48 16.52
C PRO A 84 -20.01 -7.13 16.58
N GLY A 85 -19.52 -6.73 17.76
CA GLY A 85 -18.82 -5.46 17.92
C GLY A 85 -17.46 -5.47 17.23
N LEU A 86 -16.70 -6.56 17.39
CA LEU A 86 -15.43 -6.71 16.68
C LEU A 86 -15.64 -6.89 15.17
N ARG A 87 -16.70 -7.58 14.74
CA ARG A 87 -17.02 -7.70 13.32
C ARG A 87 -17.25 -6.33 12.70
N GLU A 88 -18.07 -5.48 13.33
CA GLU A 88 -18.36 -4.15 12.83
C GLU A 88 -17.08 -3.31 12.72
N LEU A 89 -16.30 -3.24 13.80
CA LEU A 89 -15.02 -2.54 13.85
C LEU A 89 -14.05 -3.00 12.74
N LEU A 90 -13.76 -4.30 12.69
CA LEU A 90 -12.79 -4.85 11.74
C LEU A 90 -13.28 -4.77 10.28
N THR A 91 -14.59 -4.80 10.07
CA THR A 91 -15.19 -4.57 8.74
C THR A 91 -15.00 -3.13 8.31
N HIS A 92 -15.22 -2.17 9.22
CA HIS A 92 -15.02 -0.75 8.93
C HIS A 92 -13.57 -0.46 8.54
N MET A 93 -12.60 -0.90 9.35
CA MET A 93 -11.17 -0.69 9.06
C MET A 93 -10.78 -1.36 7.73
N ARG A 94 -11.20 -2.61 7.50
CA ARG A 94 -10.96 -3.30 6.22
C ARG A 94 -11.51 -2.50 5.02
N ASP A 95 -12.71 -1.94 5.15
CA ASP A 95 -13.35 -1.23 4.04
C ASP A 95 -12.63 0.10 3.73
N GLN A 96 -12.00 0.74 4.73
CA GLN A 96 -11.07 1.84 4.50
C GLN A 96 -9.84 1.37 3.69
N GLU A 97 -9.22 0.24 4.06
CA GLU A 97 -8.09 -0.31 3.31
C GLU A 97 -8.45 -0.74 1.88
N VAL A 98 -9.67 -1.22 1.65
CA VAL A 98 -10.14 -1.50 0.29
C VAL A 98 -10.19 -0.19 -0.53
N GLY A 99 -10.64 0.91 0.08
CA GLY A 99 -10.60 2.22 -0.54
C GLY A 99 -9.17 2.69 -0.85
N HIS A 100 -8.24 2.51 0.08
CA HIS A 100 -6.82 2.80 -0.14
C HIS A 100 -6.24 1.95 -1.28
N LEU A 101 -6.53 0.65 -1.31
CA LEU A 101 -6.08 -0.24 -2.38
C LEU A 101 -6.61 0.18 -3.75
N GLU A 102 -7.89 0.57 -3.86
CA GLU A 102 -8.46 1.06 -5.12
C GLU A 102 -7.77 2.33 -5.63
N ILE A 103 -7.37 3.20 -4.71
CA ILE A 103 -6.58 4.39 -4.98
C ILE A 103 -5.17 4.00 -5.46
N MET A 104 -4.48 3.09 -4.78
CA MET A 104 -3.13 2.66 -5.18
C MET A 104 -3.13 1.89 -6.51
N ASP A 105 -4.16 1.10 -6.77
CA ASP A 105 -4.37 0.46 -8.07
C ASP A 105 -4.55 1.48 -9.19
N ARG A 106 -5.16 2.64 -8.91
CA ARG A 106 -5.24 3.76 -9.85
C ARG A 106 -3.87 4.35 -10.10
N HIS A 107 -3.08 4.63 -9.06
CA HIS A 107 -1.72 5.13 -9.21
C HIS A 107 -0.80 4.18 -9.99
N VAL A 108 -0.94 2.86 -9.80
CA VAL A 108 -0.25 1.86 -10.62
C VAL A 108 -0.52 2.07 -12.11
N ARG A 109 -1.76 2.42 -12.47
CA ARG A 109 -2.15 2.69 -13.86
C ARG A 109 -1.67 4.07 -14.33
N ASP A 110 -1.87 5.10 -13.51
CA ASP A 110 -1.55 6.50 -13.84
C ASP A 110 -0.04 6.72 -14.00
N PHE A 111 0.78 5.99 -13.24
CA PHE A 111 2.24 6.08 -13.34
C PHE A 111 2.85 4.91 -14.12
N CYS A 112 2.02 3.99 -14.64
CA CYS A 112 2.44 2.79 -15.35
C CYS A 112 3.49 1.96 -14.59
N VAL A 113 3.29 1.86 -13.28
CA VAL A 113 4.19 1.15 -12.37
C VAL A 113 3.90 -0.34 -12.47
N ARG A 114 4.95 -1.14 -12.66
CA ARG A 114 4.80 -2.59 -12.60
C ARG A 114 4.57 -3.00 -11.13
N PRO A 115 3.49 -3.73 -10.81
CA PRO A 115 3.30 -4.29 -9.47
C PRO A 115 4.42 -5.25 -9.10
N THR A 116 4.71 -5.37 -7.81
CA THR A 116 5.75 -6.29 -7.33
C THR A 116 5.34 -7.74 -7.57
N LEU A 117 6.30 -8.59 -7.94
CA LEU A 117 6.06 -10.03 -8.04
C LEU A 117 5.74 -10.69 -6.70
N LEU A 118 6.07 -10.03 -5.59
CA LEU A 118 5.79 -10.51 -4.24
C LEU A 118 4.35 -10.26 -3.78
N GLN A 119 3.51 -9.60 -4.57
CA GLN A 119 2.14 -9.25 -4.17
C GLN A 119 1.32 -10.46 -3.69
N PRO A 120 1.33 -11.64 -4.34
CA PRO A 120 0.62 -12.82 -3.82
C PRO A 120 1.16 -13.31 -2.47
N VAL A 121 2.47 -13.19 -2.26
CA VAL A 121 3.14 -13.56 -1.00
C VAL A 121 2.76 -12.58 0.10
N ALA A 122 2.76 -11.27 -0.19
CA ALA A 122 2.33 -10.23 0.74
C ALA A 122 0.86 -10.42 1.14
N ALA A 123 -0.03 -10.68 0.18
CA ALA A 123 -1.44 -10.95 0.44
C ALA A 123 -1.65 -12.18 1.33
N ALA A 124 -0.97 -13.30 1.03
CA ALA A 124 -1.04 -14.51 1.83
C ALA A 124 -0.45 -14.30 3.24
N GLY A 125 0.71 -13.63 3.33
CA GLY A 125 1.37 -13.29 4.58
C GLY A 125 0.51 -12.41 5.47
N GLY A 126 -0.14 -11.39 4.89
CA GLY A 126 -1.08 -10.52 5.59
C GLY A 126 -2.25 -11.31 6.20
N PHE A 127 -2.90 -12.18 5.42
CA PHE A 127 -3.97 -13.03 5.94
C PHE A 127 -3.52 -13.92 7.10
N VAL A 128 -2.37 -14.58 6.95
CA VAL A 128 -1.82 -15.46 7.99
C VAL A 128 -1.50 -14.66 9.25
N LEU A 129 -0.85 -13.51 9.11
CA LEU A 129 -0.52 -12.62 10.22
C LEU A 129 -1.78 -12.15 10.97
N GLY A 130 -2.79 -11.69 10.23
CA GLY A 130 -4.07 -11.28 10.80
C GLY A 130 -4.81 -12.42 11.50
N ALA A 131 -4.86 -13.61 10.91
CA ALA A 131 -5.50 -14.76 11.53
C ALA A 131 -4.76 -15.24 12.78
N LEU A 132 -3.43 -15.33 12.73
CA LEU A 132 -2.62 -15.79 13.88
C LEU A 132 -2.69 -14.81 15.06
N SER A 133 -2.58 -13.50 14.80
CA SER A 133 -2.73 -12.49 15.85
C SER A 133 -4.13 -12.53 16.49
N ALA A 134 -5.16 -12.71 15.67
CA ALA A 134 -6.54 -12.85 16.14
C ALA A 134 -6.81 -14.14 16.93
N LEU A 135 -6.12 -15.24 16.61
CA LEU A 135 -6.18 -16.48 17.40
C LEU A 135 -5.61 -16.30 18.81
N LEU A 136 -4.68 -15.36 18.99
CA LEU A 136 -4.14 -14.97 20.29
C LEU A 136 -5.04 -13.97 21.05
N GLY A 137 -6.19 -13.60 20.47
CA GLY A 137 -7.19 -12.73 21.07
C GLY A 137 -7.19 -11.30 20.52
N THR A 138 -8.21 -10.55 20.90
CA THR A 138 -8.46 -9.18 20.41
C THR A 138 -7.28 -8.24 20.64
N GLU A 139 -6.67 -8.25 21.84
CA GLU A 139 -5.54 -7.36 22.14
C GLU A 139 -4.31 -7.67 21.27
N SER A 140 -4.07 -8.93 20.94
CA SER A 140 -2.99 -9.35 20.03
C SER A 140 -3.30 -8.98 18.57
N ALA A 141 -4.56 -9.10 18.14
CA ALA A 141 -5.00 -8.58 16.83
C ALA A 141 -4.76 -7.06 16.73
N MET A 142 -5.15 -6.30 17.77
CA MET A 142 -4.92 -4.86 17.81
C MET A 142 -3.43 -4.52 17.92
N THR A 143 -2.61 -5.33 18.58
CA THR A 143 -1.14 -5.18 18.56
C THR A 143 -0.58 -5.32 17.16
N CYS A 144 -1.10 -6.28 16.39
CA CYS A 144 -0.73 -6.44 14.98
C CYS A 144 -1.08 -5.18 14.19
N THR A 145 -2.30 -4.66 14.34
CA THR A 145 -2.73 -3.41 13.69
C THR A 145 -1.82 -2.25 14.10
N GLU A 146 -1.62 -1.97 15.39
CA GLU A 146 -0.76 -0.87 15.86
C GLU A 146 0.67 -0.96 15.28
N ALA A 147 1.25 -2.16 15.22
CA ALA A 147 2.60 -2.39 14.71
C ALA A 147 2.71 -2.18 13.19
N VAL A 148 1.70 -2.64 12.44
CA VAL A 148 1.60 -2.46 10.99
C VAL A 148 1.43 -0.97 10.67
N GLU A 149 0.48 -0.29 11.28
CA GLU A 149 0.20 1.13 11.00
C GLU A 149 1.33 2.04 11.44
N THR A 150 2.01 1.72 12.54
CA THR A 150 3.24 2.43 12.91
C THR A 150 4.28 2.32 11.79
N ARG A 151 4.47 1.13 11.20
CA ARG A 151 5.47 0.94 10.16
C ARG A 151 5.06 1.62 8.84
N ILE A 152 3.79 1.53 8.48
CA ILE A 152 3.22 2.12 7.26
C ILE A 152 3.24 3.65 7.36
N GLY A 153 2.78 4.23 8.46
CA GLY A 153 2.83 5.68 8.69
C GLY A 153 4.25 6.25 8.63
N MET A 154 5.25 5.54 9.19
CA MET A 154 6.67 5.90 9.01
C MET A 154 7.09 5.84 7.53
N HIS A 155 6.68 4.80 6.81
CA HIS A 155 7.01 4.64 5.40
C HIS A 155 6.39 5.74 4.53
N TYR A 156 5.13 6.11 4.77
CA TYR A 156 4.49 7.22 4.07
C TYR A 156 5.16 8.55 4.36
N ASN A 157 5.59 8.81 5.59
CA ASN A 157 6.36 10.00 5.91
C ASN A 157 7.69 10.06 5.15
N ASP A 158 8.41 8.94 5.04
CA ASP A 158 9.64 8.87 4.24
C ASP A 158 9.36 9.13 2.76
N GLN A 159 8.30 8.53 2.18
CA GLN A 159 7.90 8.77 0.79
C GLN A 159 7.51 10.22 0.55
N LEU A 160 6.71 10.83 1.42
CA LEU A 160 6.30 12.22 1.30
C LEU A 160 7.50 13.15 1.34
N ARG A 161 8.46 12.92 2.25
CA ARG A 161 9.71 13.69 2.27
C ARG A 161 10.42 13.63 0.93
N ASP A 162 10.60 12.44 0.38
CA ASP A 162 11.34 12.25 -0.87
C ASP A 162 10.57 12.82 -2.07
N LEU A 163 9.24 12.68 -2.11
CA LEU A 163 8.38 13.25 -3.15
C LEU A 163 8.29 14.78 -3.07
N HIS A 164 8.27 15.36 -1.88
CA HIS A 164 8.25 16.82 -1.70
C HIS A 164 9.56 17.48 -2.13
N ALA A 165 10.68 16.75 -2.17
CA ALA A 165 11.92 17.22 -2.79
C ALA A 165 11.82 17.35 -4.32
N LEU A 166 10.75 16.83 -4.94
CA LEU A 166 10.50 16.89 -6.37
C LEU A 166 9.47 17.98 -6.72
N GLU A 167 9.90 19.01 -7.46
CA GLU A 167 9.06 20.14 -7.90
C GLU A 167 8.37 19.86 -9.25
N TYR A 168 7.47 18.86 -9.26
CA TYR A 168 6.67 18.49 -10.43
C TYR A 168 5.17 18.58 -10.10
N PRO A 169 4.41 19.50 -10.72
CA PRO A 169 2.97 19.67 -10.44
C PRO A 169 2.14 18.42 -10.69
N GLN A 170 2.53 17.58 -11.65
CA GLN A 170 1.85 16.30 -11.90
C GLN A 170 1.94 15.29 -10.75
N LEU A 171 2.82 15.51 -9.76
CA LEU A 171 2.92 14.67 -8.56
C LEU A 171 2.06 15.16 -7.40
N ASP A 172 1.39 16.31 -7.52
CA ASP A 172 0.65 16.91 -6.41
C ASP A 172 -0.55 16.07 -5.98
N GLU A 173 -1.21 15.38 -6.91
CA GLU A 173 -2.27 14.43 -6.58
C GLU A 173 -1.70 13.22 -5.81
N LEU A 174 -0.60 12.63 -6.28
CA LEU A 174 0.05 11.51 -5.60
C LEU A 174 0.46 11.88 -4.16
N LYS A 175 1.08 13.04 -3.97
CA LYS A 175 1.47 13.56 -2.66
C LYS A 175 0.26 13.74 -1.74
N ARG A 176 -0.82 14.37 -2.24
CA ARG A 176 -2.04 14.58 -1.46
C ARG A 176 -2.68 13.26 -1.05
N THR A 177 -2.74 12.30 -1.96
CA THR A 177 -3.33 11.00 -1.70
C THR A 177 -2.51 10.18 -0.69
N ILE A 178 -1.18 10.14 -0.83
CA ILE A 178 -0.31 9.47 0.16
C ILE A 178 -0.43 10.14 1.53
N ALA A 179 -0.50 11.47 1.60
CA ALA A 179 -0.70 12.18 2.85
C ALA A 179 -2.06 11.86 3.49
N LYS A 180 -3.11 11.73 2.68
CA LYS A 180 -4.44 11.33 3.15
C LYS A 180 -4.42 9.91 3.74
N CYS A 181 -3.90 8.93 3.01
CA CYS A 181 -3.79 7.55 3.51
C CYS A 181 -2.97 7.49 4.81
N ARG A 182 -1.82 8.20 4.87
CA ARG A 182 -1.03 8.31 6.10
C ARG A 182 -1.84 8.81 7.29
N ASP A 183 -2.64 9.84 7.09
CA ASP A 183 -3.45 10.43 8.16
C ASP A 183 -4.57 9.47 8.60
N GLU A 184 -5.16 8.73 7.65
CA GLU A 184 -6.15 7.67 7.93
C GLU A 184 -5.50 6.48 8.69
N GLU A 185 -4.24 6.11 8.41
CA GLU A 185 -3.53 5.07 9.19
C GLU A 185 -3.27 5.46 10.65
N LEU A 186 -3.17 6.76 10.95
CA LEU A 186 -3.06 7.20 12.34
C LEU A 186 -4.37 6.96 13.09
N GLU A 187 -5.52 7.10 12.43
CA GLU A 187 -6.82 6.77 13.02
C GLU A 187 -6.94 5.26 13.29
N HIS A 188 -6.43 4.42 12.39
CA HIS A 188 -6.35 2.97 12.59
C HIS A 188 -5.46 2.60 13.79
N LEU A 189 -4.31 3.25 13.91
CA LEU A 189 -3.39 3.08 15.03
C LEU A 189 -4.05 3.45 16.37
N ASP A 190 -4.67 4.64 16.44
CA ASP A 190 -5.35 5.12 17.65
C ASP A 190 -6.48 4.16 18.04
N THR A 191 -7.27 3.72 17.05
CA THR A 191 -8.32 2.72 17.24
C THR A 191 -7.77 1.43 17.85
N ALA A 192 -6.62 0.94 17.37
CA ALA A 192 -5.98 -0.26 17.91
C ALA A 192 -5.53 -0.09 19.36
N VAL A 193 -4.98 1.08 19.71
CA VAL A 193 -4.59 1.42 21.10
C VAL A 193 -5.80 1.44 22.01
N ASP A 194 -6.89 2.08 21.59
CA ASP A 194 -8.15 2.17 22.36
C ASP A 194 -8.78 0.79 22.59
N HIS A 195 -8.67 -0.09 21.60
CA HIS A 195 -9.11 -1.49 21.69
C HIS A 195 -8.11 -2.43 22.38
N GLY A 196 -7.06 -1.88 23.00
CA GLY A 196 -6.22 -2.60 23.95
C GLY A 196 -4.97 -3.25 23.37
N ALA A 197 -4.48 -2.81 22.21
CA ALA A 197 -3.19 -3.27 21.66
C ALA A 197 -2.10 -3.39 22.75
N ARG A 198 -1.92 -2.32 23.53
CA ARG A 198 -0.86 -2.23 24.56
C ARG A 198 -1.09 -3.09 25.81
N ARG A 199 -2.24 -3.76 25.91
CA ARG A 199 -2.56 -4.69 27.00
C ARG A 199 -2.27 -6.14 26.64
N ALA A 200 -1.96 -6.44 25.38
CA ALA A 200 -1.70 -7.79 24.92
C ALA A 200 -0.54 -8.48 25.68
N PRO A 201 -0.65 -9.79 25.95
CA PRO A 201 0.47 -10.56 26.48
C PRO A 201 1.69 -10.44 25.58
N LEU A 202 2.87 -10.18 26.16
CA LEU A 202 4.11 -10.00 25.39
C LEU A 202 4.05 -8.89 24.33
N TYR A 203 3.21 -7.86 24.55
CA TYR A 203 3.01 -6.72 23.63
C TYR A 203 4.28 -6.26 22.91
N ARG A 204 5.34 -5.89 23.65
CA ARG A 204 6.58 -5.38 23.05
C ARG A 204 7.22 -6.35 22.06
N LEU A 205 7.17 -7.65 22.35
CA LEU A 205 7.72 -8.67 21.46
C LEU A 205 6.88 -8.79 20.19
N GLN A 206 5.56 -8.87 20.32
CA GLN A 206 4.64 -8.92 19.18
C GLN A 206 4.83 -7.68 18.28
N PHE A 207 4.80 -6.50 18.90
CA PHE A 207 4.91 -5.21 18.22
C PHE A 207 6.21 -5.09 17.42
N GLU A 208 7.37 -5.30 18.06
CA GLU A 208 8.66 -5.15 17.38
C GLU A 208 8.89 -6.22 16.31
N LEU A 209 8.42 -7.45 16.52
CA LEU A 209 8.52 -8.52 15.53
C LEU A 209 7.70 -8.20 14.28
N ILE A 210 6.44 -7.78 14.46
CA ILE A 210 5.54 -7.47 13.35
C ILE A 210 6.04 -6.25 12.60
N LYS A 211 6.34 -5.15 13.32
CA LYS A 211 6.90 -3.92 12.74
C LYS A 211 8.20 -4.19 11.95
N GLY A 212 9.10 -4.99 12.52
CA GLY A 212 10.34 -5.41 11.85
C GLY A 212 10.07 -6.24 10.59
N GLY A 213 9.15 -7.20 10.67
CA GLY A 213 8.71 -8.02 9.53
C GLY A 213 8.12 -7.17 8.39
N CYS A 214 7.24 -6.23 8.71
CA CYS A 214 6.69 -5.26 7.76
C CYS A 214 7.80 -4.42 7.11
N GLY A 215 8.81 -4.01 7.88
CA GLY A 215 9.97 -3.28 7.34
C GLY A 215 10.76 -4.09 6.31
N VAL A 216 10.98 -5.39 6.55
CA VAL A 216 11.63 -6.29 5.58
C VAL A 216 10.75 -6.48 4.34
N ALA A 217 9.44 -6.65 4.52
CA ALA A 217 8.50 -6.80 3.41
C ALA A 217 8.49 -5.56 2.50
N ILE A 218 8.42 -4.36 3.08
CA ILE A 218 8.52 -3.08 2.35
C ILE A 218 9.82 -3.03 1.54
N TRP A 219 10.95 -3.30 2.20
CA TRP A 219 12.27 -3.26 1.55
C TRP A 219 12.37 -4.22 0.35
N LEU A 220 11.78 -5.41 0.45
CA LEU A 220 11.72 -6.39 -0.65
C LEU A 220 10.79 -5.92 -1.78
N CYS A 221 9.56 -5.51 -1.44
CA CYS A 221 8.54 -5.10 -2.40
C CYS A 221 8.93 -3.85 -3.21
N GLU A 222 9.71 -2.93 -2.62
CA GLU A 222 10.30 -1.80 -3.35
C GLU A 222 11.22 -2.24 -4.51
N ARG A 223 11.88 -3.40 -4.39
CA ARG A 223 12.96 -3.81 -5.29
C ARG A 223 12.52 -4.80 -6.36
N ILE A 224 11.49 -5.59 -6.08
CA ILE A 224 11.05 -6.74 -6.90
C ILE A 224 9.81 -6.40 -7.72
#